data_AF-A0A5C6BNF4-F1
#
_entry.id   AF-A0A5C6BNF4-F1
#
_cell.length_a   1.000
_cell.length_b   1.000
_cell.length_c   1.000
_cell.angle_alpha   90.00
_cell.angle_beta   90.00
_cell.angle_gamma   90.00
#
_symmetry.space_group_name_H-M   'P 1'
#
loop_
_entity.id
_entity.type
_entity.pdbx_description
1 polymer ?
#
loop_
_entity_poly.entity_id
_entity_poly.type
_entity_poly.pdbx_seq_one_letter_code
_entity_poly.pdbx_strand_id
1 'polypeptide(L)' 'MKKREDKVATSDRQRGLQCSACGHRRLRVVYTRAAKGGKLVRRRECRECGERISTWEQVVGDSTC' A
#
# COMPACT_ATOMS: atom_id res chain seq x y z
N MET A 1 3.49 17.79 -40.40
CA MET A 1 2.42 16.86 -40.01
C MET A 1 2.90 15.96 -38.87
N LYS A 2 2.22 16.05 -37.71
CA LYS A 2 2.13 15.09 -36.58
C LYS A 2 3.44 14.57 -35.95
N LYS A 3 4.01 15.34 -35.02
CA LYS A 3 4.82 14.81 -33.90
C LYS A 3 3.93 13.84 -33.11
N ARG A 4 4.31 12.55 -33.05
CA ARG A 4 3.69 11.59 -32.15
C ARG A 4 4.47 11.68 -30.84
N GLU A 5 3.86 12.27 -29.82
CA GLU A 5 4.40 12.28 -28.47
C GLU A 5 4.03 10.96 -27.81
N ASP A 6 5.04 10.09 -27.62
CA ASP A 6 4.92 8.89 -26.82
C ASP A 6 4.62 9.29 -25.37
N LYS A 7 3.35 9.16 -24.96
CA LYS A 7 2.95 9.20 -23.54
C LYS A 7 3.61 8.03 -22.83
N VAL A 8 4.82 8.25 -22.32
CA VAL A 8 5.47 7.32 -21.40
C VAL A 8 4.61 7.21 -20.16
N ALA A 9 3.86 6.11 -20.06
CA ALA A 9 3.07 5.76 -18.90
C ALA A 9 3.98 5.61 -17.68
N THR A 10 4.15 6.69 -16.92
CA THR A 10 4.83 6.69 -15.62
C THR A 10 3.91 6.07 -14.56
N SER A 11 3.48 4.83 -14.76
CA SER A 11 2.63 4.10 -13.80
C SER A 11 3.38 2.96 -13.10
N ASP A 12 4.72 2.99 -13.09
CA ASP A 12 5.54 1.91 -12.54
C ASP A 12 6.30 2.27 -11.25
N ARG A 13 6.58 3.56 -11.02
CA ARG A 13 7.61 3.97 -10.04
C ARG A 13 7.12 4.21 -8.60
N GLN A 14 5.82 4.07 -8.33
CA GLN A 14 5.25 4.19 -6.98
C GLN A 14 4.62 2.88 -6.49
N ARG A 15 5.23 1.75 -6.84
CA ARG A 15 4.86 0.45 -6.27
C ARG A 15 5.42 0.35 -4.84
N GLY A 16 4.53 0.21 -3.86
CA GLY A 16 4.89 -0.10 -2.47
C GLY A 16 4.27 0.83 -1.42
N LEU A 17 4.19 0.34 -0.18
CA LEU A 17 3.63 1.07 0.93
C LEU A 17 4.59 2.18 1.40
N GLN A 18 4.13 3.42 1.34
CA GLN A 18 4.88 4.62 1.71
C GLN A 18 4.13 5.42 2.77
N CYS A 19 4.88 6.15 3.60
CA CYS A 19 4.30 7.10 4.52
C CYS A 19 3.58 8.23 3.78
N SER A 20 2.31 8.46 4.11
CA SER A 20 1.54 9.56 3.53
C SER A 20 2.05 10.94 3.94
N ALA A 21 2.67 11.05 5.12
CA ALA A 21 3.19 12.32 5.62
C ALA A 21 4.57 12.64 5.06
N CYS A 22 5.52 11.70 5.10
CA CYS A 22 6.93 11.96 4.78
C CYS A 22 7.47 11.19 3.57
N GLY A 23 6.67 10.34 2.92
CA GLY A 23 7.07 9.55 1.75
C GLY A 23 8.01 8.37 2.02
N HIS A 24 8.52 8.20 3.25
CA HIS A 24 9.46 7.12 3.55
C HIS A 24 8.79 5.73 3.57
N ARG A 25 9.57 4.71 3.20
CA ARG A 25 9.12 3.30 3.14
C ARG A 25 9.40 2.50 4.42
N ARG A 26 10.05 3.12 5.40
CA ARG A 26 10.43 2.49 6.68
C ARG A 26 9.26 2.53 7.65
N LEU A 27 8.36 1.58 7.52
CA LEU A 27 7.16 1.44 8.33
C LEU A 27 7.29 0.22 9.25
N ARG A 28 7.24 0.41 10.57
CA ARG A 28 7.21 -0.67 11.56
C ARG A 28 5.76 -1.15 11.73
N VAL A 29 5.51 -2.45 11.68
CA VAL A 29 4.20 -3.00 12.05
C VAL A 29 4.04 -2.90 13.57
N VAL A 30 2.99 -2.22 14.03
CA VAL A 30 2.67 -2.06 15.45
C VAL A 30 1.80 -3.22 15.92
N TYR A 31 0.72 -3.50 15.18
CA TYR A 31 -0.13 -4.64 15.43
C TYR A 31 -0.83 -5.11 14.16
N THR A 32 -1.27 -6.36 14.22
CA THR A 32 -2.16 -6.96 13.23
C THR A 32 -3.43 -7.39 13.94
N ARG A 33 -4.59 -7.06 13.37
CA ARG A 33 -5.89 -7.52 13.87
C ARG A 33 -6.73 -8.07 12.73
N ALA A 34 -7.44 -9.16 13.00
CA ALA A 34 -8.52 -9.60 12.11
C ALA A 34 -9.69 -8.62 12.23
N ALA A 35 -10.24 -8.22 11.09
CA ALA A 35 -11.46 -7.45 10.96
C ALA A 35 -12.59 -8.33 10.42
N LYS A 36 -13.83 -7.91 10.63
CA LYS A 36 -15.01 -8.64 10.13
C LYS A 36 -14.94 -8.82 8.62
N GLY A 37 -15.38 -9.99 8.14
CA GLY A 37 -15.44 -10.33 6.71
C GLY A 37 -14.12 -10.82 6.11
N GLY A 38 -13.31 -11.55 6.87
CA GLY A 38 -12.06 -12.17 6.38
C GLY A 38 -10.96 -11.15 6.04
N LYS A 39 -11.06 -9.92 6.56
CA LYS A 39 -10.09 -8.86 6.31
C LYS A 39 -9.02 -8.85 7.39
N LEU A 40 -7.77 -8.70 7.00
CA LEU A 40 -6.64 -8.58 7.93
C LEU A 40 -6.16 -7.14 7.94
N VAL A 41 -6.28 -6.45 9.07
CA VAL A 41 -5.83 -5.07 9.22
C VAL A 41 -4.46 -5.04 9.87
N ARG A 42 -3.49 -4.41 9.20
CA ARG A 42 -2.16 -4.14 9.74
C ARG A 42 -2.00 -2.65 9.98
N ARG A 43 -1.79 -2.28 11.25
CA ARG A 43 -1.42 -0.91 11.59
C ARG A 43 0.10 -0.81 11.66
N ARG A 44 0.64 0.19 10.95
CA ARG A 44 2.06 0.47 10.84
C ARG A 44 2.33 1.90 11.29
N GLU A 45 3.55 2.14 11.76
CA GLU A 45 4.03 3.44 12.20
C GLU A 45 5.34 3.75 11.46
N CYS A 46 5.45 4.97 10.93
CA CYS A 46 6.67 5.41 10.29
C CYS A 46 7.76 5.65 11.34
N ARG A 47 8.96 5.11 11.11
CA ARG A 47 10.08 5.30 12.04
C ARG A 47 10.66 6.71 12.01
N GLU A 48 10.46 7.43 10.91
CA GLU A 48 11.06 8.76 10.72
C GLU A 48 10.14 9.88 11.26
N CYS A 49 8.83 9.80 11.00
CA CYS A 49 7.88 10.86 11.38
C CYS A 49 6.81 10.43 12.40
N GLY A 50 6.73 9.15 12.76
CA GLY A 50 5.72 8.63 13.71
C GLY A 50 4.30 8.51 13.15
N GLU A 51 4.07 8.83 11.87
CA GLU A 51 2.74 8.76 11.24
C GLU A 51 2.21 7.32 11.20
N ARG A 52 0.90 7.16 11.44
CA ARG A 52 0.27 5.83 11.55
C ARG A 52 -0.58 5.49 10.34
N ILE A 53 -0.25 4.39 9.71
CA ILE A 53 -0.85 3.94 8.46
C ILE A 53 -1.51 2.59 8.69
N SER A 54 -2.76 2.44 8.27
CA SER A 54 -3.48 1.17 8.37
C SER A 54 -3.68 0.62 6.97
N THR A 55 -3.19 -0.59 6.70
CA THR A 55 -3.60 -1.33 5.49
C THR A 55 -4.53 -2.45 5.88
N TRP A 56 -5.33 -2.85 4.91
CA TRP A 56 -6.15 -4.03 5.00
C TRP A 56 -5.75 -4.95 3.86
N GLU A 57 -5.79 -6.25 4.15
CA GLU A 57 -5.70 -7.30 3.16
C GLU A 57 -7.02 -8.04 3.17
N GLN A 58 -7.43 -8.52 2.01
CA GLN A 58 -8.62 -9.35 1.85
C GLN A 58 -8.20 -10.59 1.07
N VAL A 59 -8.69 -11.75 1.50
CA VAL A 59 -8.54 -12.98 0.74
C VAL A 59 -9.32 -12.83 -0.57
N VAL A 60 -8.62 -12.87 -1.70
CA VAL A 60 -9.22 -12.86 -3.03
C VAL A 60 -9.17 -14.29 -3.54
N GLY A 61 -10.20 -15.08 -3.22
CA GLY A 61 -10.35 -16.46 -3.69
C GLY A 61 -10.54 -17.48 -2.56
N ASP A 62 -11.79 -17.89 -2.34
CA ASP A 62 -12.13 -19.29 -2.05
C ASP A 62 -12.66 -19.87 -3.37
N SER A 63 -11.82 -19.89 -4.41
CA SER A 63 -12.16 -20.67 -5.60
C SER A 63 -11.88 -22.13 -5.25
N THR A 64 -12.92 -22.75 -4.70
CA THR A 64 -13.17 -24.19 -4.61
C THR A 64 -12.30 -24.99 -5.59
N CYS A 65 -11.47 -25.88 -5.05
CA CYS A 65 -11.02 -27.05 -5.79
C CYS A 65 -12.03 -28.19 -5.60
#